data_AF-A0A0G1Q666-F1
#
_entry.id   AF-A0A0G1Q666-F1
#
_cell.length_a   1.000
_cell.length_b   1.000
_cell.length_c   1.000
_cell.angle_alpha   90.00
_cell.angle_beta   90.00
_cell.angle_gamma   90.00
#
_symmetry.space_group_name_H-M   'P 1'
#
loop_
_entity.id
_entity.type
_entity.pdbx_description
1 polymer ?
#
loop_
_entity_poly.entity_id
_entity_poly.type
_entity_poly.pdbx_seq_one_letter_code
_entity_poly.pdbx_strand_id
1 'polypeptide(L)'
;MKLLLHACCGGCGSWIPQELSKKWDVTLYFFNPNIHPKQEYEERLKNVQRAAKHLRLPLIVEDYDPKAWLSAVHGLEQEPEGGKRCTTCFNYRLEKTAHTAKTLGFDVFASTLTIGRNKKAEIINPL
;
A
#
# COMPACT_ATOMS: atom_id res chain seq x y z
N MET A 1 13.26 -4.90 -15.36
CA MET A 1 11.91 -4.30 -15.30
C MET A 1 11.75 -3.61 -13.95
N LYS A 2 11.26 -2.38 -13.97
CA LYS A 2 10.98 -1.53 -12.80
C LYS A 2 9.64 -1.90 -12.18
N LEU A 3 9.66 -2.27 -10.91
CA LEU A 3 8.48 -2.64 -10.14
C LEU A 3 8.18 -1.59 -9.07
N LEU A 4 6.98 -1.01 -9.10
CA LEU A 4 6.45 -0.23 -7.98
C LEU A 4 5.68 -1.17 -7.04
N LEU A 5 6.21 -1.36 -5.83
CA LEU A 5 5.64 -2.28 -4.85
C LEU A 5 4.94 -1.52 -3.71
N HIS A 6 3.62 -1.61 -3.67
CA HIS A 6 2.82 -0.99 -2.63
C HIS A 6 2.93 -1.70 -1.28
N ALA A 7 3.14 -0.92 -0.21
CA ALA A 7 3.26 -1.35 1.18
C ALA A 7 2.50 -0.41 2.15
N CYS A 8 1.84 -0.96 3.19
CA CYS A 8 1.15 -0.15 4.23
C CYS A 8 1.78 -0.17 5.63
N CYS A 9 2.79 -0.99 5.87
CA CYS A 9 3.42 -1.11 7.18
C CYS A 9 4.80 -1.76 7.04
N GLY A 10 5.58 -1.76 8.13
CA GLY A 10 6.93 -2.34 8.13
C GLY A 10 6.99 -3.79 7.67
N GLY A 11 6.02 -4.64 8.05
CA GLY A 11 5.95 -6.03 7.60
C GLY A 11 5.68 -6.20 6.10
N CYS A 12 4.94 -5.26 5.50
CA CYS A 12 4.77 -5.21 4.04
C CYS A 12 6.05 -4.77 3.31
N GLY A 13 6.85 -3.92 3.96
CA GLY A 13 8.09 -3.37 3.40
C GLY A 13 9.35 -4.21 3.67
N SER A 14 9.24 -5.42 4.23
CA SER A 14 10.39 -6.24 4.64
C SER A 14 10.66 -7.44 3.71
N TRP A 15 10.14 -8.61 4.02
CA TRP A 15 10.54 -9.87 3.38
C TRP A 15 10.16 -9.96 1.89
N ILE A 16 8.95 -9.54 1.52
CA ILE A 16 8.49 -9.59 0.12
C ILE A 16 9.35 -8.71 -0.81
N PRO A 17 9.61 -7.43 -0.48
CA PRO A 17 10.52 -6.61 -1.27
C PRO A 17 11.91 -7.24 -1.41
N GLN A 18 12.47 -7.81 -0.34
CA GLN A 18 13.77 -8.48 -0.38
C GLN A 18 13.82 -9.63 -1.41
N GLU A 19 12.77 -10.46 -1.46
CA GLU A 19 12.69 -11.56 -2.44
C GLU A 19 12.46 -11.06 -3.87
N LEU A 20 11.60 -10.05 -4.04
CA LEU A 20 11.32 -9.47 -5.37
C LEU A 20 12.53 -8.74 -5.95
N SER A 21 13.33 -8.08 -5.12
CA SER A 21 14.56 -7.38 -5.56
C SER A 21 15.63 -8.31 -6.14
N LYS A 22 15.50 -9.63 -5.98
CA LYS A 22 16.38 -10.60 -6.65
C LYS A 22 16.13 -10.71 -8.16
N LYS A 23 14.95 -10.25 -8.63
CA LYS A 23 14.49 -10.39 -10.04
C LYS A 23 14.03 -9.08 -10.67
N TRP A 24 13.67 -8.09 -9.85
CA TRP A 24 13.06 -6.82 -10.28
C TRP A 24 13.85 -5.63 -9.71
N ASP A 25 13.80 -4.50 -10.42
CA ASP A 25 14.25 -3.22 -9.88
C ASP A 25 13.11 -2.62 -9.04
N VAL A 26 13.13 -2.88 -7.74
CA VAL A 26 12.01 -2.61 -6.84
C VAL A 26 12.12 -1.23 -6.21
N THR A 27 11.06 -0.43 -6.36
CA THR A 27 10.81 0.77 -5.56
C THR A 27 9.62 0.53 -4.64
N LEU A 28 9.78 0.81 -3.36
CA LEU A 28 8.69 0.75 -2.39
C LEU A 28 7.78 1.97 -2.53
N TYR A 29 6.48 1.74 -2.41
CA TYR A 29 5.46 2.78 -2.40
C TYR A 29 4.63 2.68 -1.12
N PHE A 30 4.79 3.65 -0.23
CA PHE A 30 4.01 3.73 0.99
C PHE A 30 2.73 4.53 0.77
N PHE A 31 1.59 3.85 0.83
CA PHE A 31 0.28 4.48 0.74
C PHE A 31 -0.77 3.73 1.56
N ASN A 32 -1.32 4.39 2.57
CA ASN A 32 -2.47 3.90 3.32
C ASN A 32 -3.15 5.07 4.05
N PRO A 33 -4.10 5.76 3.40
CA PRO A 33 -4.74 6.95 3.96
C PRO A 33 -5.78 6.62 5.05
N ASN A 34 -6.17 5.35 5.19
CA ASN A 34 -7.04 4.86 6.25
C ASN A 34 -6.34 4.73 7.62
N ILE A 35 -5.01 4.96 7.71
CA ILE A 35 -4.34 4.85 9.01
C ILE A 35 -4.71 6.05 9.87
N HIS A 36 -5.33 5.76 11.02
CA HIS A 36 -5.65 6.73 12.05
C HIS A 36 -5.42 6.12 13.43
N PRO A 37 -5.06 6.94 14.44
CA PRO A 37 -4.76 8.37 14.36
C PRO A 37 -3.43 8.67 13.62
N LYS A 38 -3.11 9.95 13.38
CA LYS A 38 -1.90 10.37 12.63
C LYS A 38 -0.60 9.79 13.21
N GLN A 39 -0.52 9.64 14.53
CA GLN A 39 0.63 9.02 15.19
C GLN A 39 0.89 7.59 14.67
N GLU A 40 -0.15 6.78 14.50
CA GLU A 40 -0.04 5.41 13.97
C GLU A 40 0.47 5.43 12.51
N TYR A 41 0.07 6.43 11.72
CA TYR A 41 0.56 6.61 10.35
C TYR A 41 2.07 6.88 10.34
N GLU A 42 2.52 7.81 11.19
CA GLU A 42 3.93 8.18 11.33
C GLU A 42 4.78 7.01 11.81
N GLU A 43 4.30 6.23 12.77
CA GLU A 43 4.99 5.02 13.25
C GLU A 43 5.11 3.95 12.16
N ARG A 44 4.04 3.70 11.41
CA ARG A 44 4.07 2.76 10.28
C ARG A 44 5.01 3.21 9.18
N LEU A 45 4.99 4.51 8.82
CA LEU A 45 5.90 5.09 7.85
C LEU A 45 7.35 4.93 8.30
N LYS A 46 7.66 5.27 9.55
CA LYS A 46 9.00 5.11 10.14
C LYS A 46 9.50 3.68 10.04
N ASN A 47 8.62 2.70 10.27
CA ASN A 47 8.98 1.28 10.13
C ASN A 47 9.25 0.87 8.68
N VAL A 48 8.49 1.40 7.70
CA VAL A 48 8.77 1.16 6.27
C VAL A 48 10.07 1.84 5.84
N GLN A 49 10.34 3.07 6.28
CA GLN A 49 11.59 3.78 6.02
C GLN A 49 12.80 3.00 6.54
N ARG A 50 12.70 2.44 7.76
CA ARG A 50 13.74 1.56 8.33
C ARG A 50 13.97 0.32 7.47
N ALA A 51 12.90 -0.34 7.03
CA ALA A 51 13.00 -1.52 6.18
C ALA A 51 13.62 -1.17 4.81
N ALA A 52 13.15 -0.10 4.16
CA ALA A 52 13.69 0.40 2.89
C ALA A 52 15.19 0.71 3.00
N LYS A 53 15.61 1.39 4.07
CA LYS A 53 17.02 1.68 4.33
C LYS A 53 17.85 0.42 4.53
N HIS A 54 17.34 -0.56 5.29
CA HIS A 54 18.03 -1.82 5.53
C HIS A 54 18.21 -2.63 4.24
N LEU A 55 17.18 -2.67 3.39
CA LEU A 55 17.19 -3.36 2.11
C LEU A 55 17.86 -2.56 0.98
N ARG A 56 18.22 -1.29 1.23
CA ARG A 56 18.76 -0.34 0.24
C ARG A 56 17.83 -0.15 -0.97
N LEU A 57 16.53 -0.08 -0.73
CA LEU A 57 15.51 0.15 -1.75
C LEU A 57 15.05 1.61 -1.77
N PRO A 58 14.78 2.19 -2.95
CA PRO A 58 14.08 3.46 -3.06
C PRO A 58 12.70 3.37 -2.40
N LEU A 59 12.25 4.47 -1.79
CA LEU A 59 10.95 4.58 -1.16
C LEU A 59 10.27 5.88 -1.62
N ILE A 60 9.07 5.73 -2.18
CA ILE A 60 8.14 6.82 -2.46
C ILE A 60 7.08 6.82 -1.37
N VAL A 61 6.84 7.99 -0.78
CA VAL A 61 5.83 8.21 0.24
C VAL A 61 4.76 9.08 -0.37
N GLU A 62 3.54 8.56 -0.48
CA GLU A 62 2.40 9.35 -0.94
C GLU A 62 1.92 10.31 0.15
N ASP A 63 1.28 11.40 -0.27
CA ASP A 63 0.70 12.36 0.65
C ASP A 63 -0.36 11.72 1.56
N TYR A 64 -0.30 12.07 2.84
CA TYR A 64 -1.28 11.65 3.82
C TYR A 64 -2.52 12.53 3.74
N ASP A 65 -3.45 12.16 2.87
CA ASP A 65 -4.75 12.81 2.73
C ASP A 65 -5.91 11.91 3.22
N PRO A 66 -6.19 11.91 4.54
CA PRO A 66 -7.31 11.17 5.07
C PRO A 66 -8.68 11.76 4.66
N LYS A 67 -8.74 13.04 4.29
CA LYS A 67 -10.01 13.67 3.88
C LYS A 67 -10.46 13.15 2.53
N ALA A 68 -9.54 13.04 1.57
CA ALA A 68 -9.83 12.43 0.28
C ALA A 68 -10.29 10.97 0.44
N TRP A 69 -9.65 10.22 1.35
CA TRP A 69 -10.06 8.84 1.64
C TRP A 69 -11.44 8.77 2.29
N LEU A 70 -11.74 9.62 3.28
CA LEU A 70 -13.06 9.69 3.91
C LEU A 70 -14.17 9.98 2.89
N SER A 71 -13.90 10.86 1.92
CA SER A 71 -14.81 11.12 0.80
C SER A 71 -15.04 9.87 -0.04
N ALA A 72 -13.98 9.11 -0.35
CA ALA A 72 -14.06 7.89 -1.16
C ALA A 72 -14.84 6.75 -0.48
N VAL A 73 -14.95 6.75 0.85
CA VAL A 73 -15.69 5.73 1.62
C VAL A 73 -16.99 6.26 2.22
N HIS A 74 -17.43 7.44 1.81
CA HIS A 74 -18.65 8.05 2.33
C HIS A 74 -19.87 7.15 2.12
N GLY A 75 -20.72 7.03 3.14
CA GLY A 75 -21.88 6.13 3.15
C GLY A 75 -21.57 4.69 3.52
N LEU A 76 -20.29 4.32 3.71
CA LEU A 76 -19.85 2.99 4.15
C LEU A 76 -19.32 2.99 5.59
N GLU A 77 -19.57 4.06 6.37
CA GLU A 77 -18.97 4.25 7.68
C GLU A 77 -19.36 3.15 8.68
N GLN A 78 -20.60 2.65 8.56
CA GLN A 78 -21.19 1.61 9.41
C GLN A 78 -20.98 0.18 8.91
N GLU A 79 -20.30 -0.02 7.78
CA GLU A 79 -20.00 -1.35 7.29
C GLU A 79 -19.10 -2.11 8.28
N PRO A 80 -19.34 -3.42 8.52
CA PRO A 80 -18.49 -4.21 9.38
C PRO A 80 -17.08 -4.37 8.80
N GLU A 81 -16.11 -4.70 9.65
CA GLU A 81 -14.78 -5.09 9.20
C GLU A 81 -14.88 -6.28 8.23
N GLY A 82 -14.23 -6.16 7.07
CA GLY A 82 -14.33 -7.11 5.96
C GLY A 82 -15.53 -6.88 5.03
N GLY A 83 -16.39 -5.90 5.31
CA GLY A 83 -17.48 -5.47 4.44
C GLY A 83 -17.04 -4.57 3.28
N LYS A 84 -18.00 -3.87 2.67
CA LYS A 84 -17.77 -3.08 1.45
C LYS A 84 -16.73 -1.99 1.62
N ARG A 85 -16.66 -1.36 2.81
CA ARG A 85 -15.65 -0.33 3.13
C ARG A 85 -14.22 -0.84 2.94
N CYS A 86 -13.95 -2.09 3.31
CA CYS A 86 -12.62 -2.70 3.15
C CYS A 86 -12.27 -2.87 1.67
N THR A 87 -13.20 -3.38 0.86
CA THR A 87 -13.02 -3.53 -0.59
C THR A 87 -12.77 -2.19 -1.27
N THR A 88 -13.57 -1.17 -0.96
CA THR A 88 -13.37 0.20 -1.48
C THR A 88 -11.99 0.74 -1.09
N CYS A 89 -11.56 0.52 0.16
CA CYS A 89 -10.24 0.95 0.64
C CYS A 89 -9.10 0.21 -0.09
N PHE A 90 -9.24 -1.08 -0.39
CA PHE A 90 -8.23 -1.81 -1.16
C PHE A 90 -8.15 -1.31 -2.59
N ASN A 91 -9.31 -1.12 -3.24
CA ASN A 91 -9.38 -0.61 -4.60
C ASN A 91 -8.74 0.78 -4.71
N TYR A 92 -9.11 1.71 -3.81
CA TYR A 92 -8.53 3.05 -3.75
C TYR A 92 -7.00 3.05 -3.69
N ARG A 93 -6.43 2.10 -2.95
CA ARG A 93 -4.97 1.96 -2.81
C ARG A 93 -4.32 1.36 -4.04
N LEU A 94 -4.95 0.37 -4.67
CA LEU A 94 -4.47 -0.26 -5.89
C LEU A 94 -4.53 0.72 -7.07
N GLU A 95 -5.65 1.43 -7.25
CA GLU A 95 -5.82 2.44 -8.29
C GLU A 95 -4.77 3.54 -8.18
N LYS A 96 -4.57 4.10 -6.99
CA LYS A 96 -3.56 5.14 -6.77
C LYS A 96 -2.15 4.60 -7.03
N THR A 97 -1.83 3.37 -6.62
CA THR A 97 -0.54 2.74 -6.90
C THR A 97 -0.32 2.54 -8.41
N ALA A 98 -1.33 2.03 -9.12
CA ALA A 98 -1.28 1.81 -10.56
C ALA A 98 -1.10 3.13 -11.32
N HIS A 99 -1.83 4.17 -10.91
CA HIS A 99 -1.71 5.50 -11.47
C HIS A 99 -0.30 6.07 -11.27
N THR A 100 0.23 6.01 -10.03
CA THR A 100 1.59 6.47 -9.72
C THR A 100 2.65 5.69 -10.50
N ALA A 101 2.50 4.36 -10.62
CA ALA A 101 3.40 3.52 -11.41
C ALA A 101 3.44 3.98 -12.88
N LYS A 102 2.28 4.19 -13.49
CA LYS A 102 2.17 4.67 -14.88
C LYS A 102 2.79 6.06 -15.05
N THR A 103 2.45 7.00 -14.17
CA THR A 103 2.93 8.40 -14.24
C THR A 103 4.44 8.50 -14.08
N LEU A 104 5.06 7.65 -13.25
CA LEU A 104 6.50 7.64 -13.01
C LEU A 104 7.29 6.68 -13.92
N GLY A 105 6.62 6.02 -14.88
CA GLY A 105 7.27 5.15 -15.86
C GLY A 105 7.79 3.82 -15.30
N PHE A 106 7.07 3.21 -14.37
CA PHE A 106 7.30 1.82 -13.95
C PHE A 106 6.69 0.84 -14.94
N ASP A 107 7.34 -0.30 -15.15
CA ASP A 107 6.88 -1.34 -16.09
C ASP A 107 5.70 -2.13 -15.52
N VAL A 108 5.67 -2.29 -14.20
CA VAL A 108 4.68 -3.08 -13.47
C VAL A 108 4.48 -2.51 -12.07
N PHE A 109 3.29 -2.70 -11.50
CA PHE A 109 3.03 -2.47 -10.09
C PHE A 109 2.58 -3.77 -9.43
N ALA A 110 2.82 -3.87 -8.12
CA ALA A 110 2.33 -4.98 -7.30
C ALA A 110 1.98 -4.48 -5.90
N SER A 111 1.37 -5.35 -5.10
CA SER A 111 0.87 -5.00 -3.78
C SER A 111 1.09 -6.14 -2.79
N THR A 112 1.39 -5.79 -1.55
CA THR A 112 1.55 -6.74 -0.44
C THR A 112 0.27 -6.87 0.41
N LEU A 113 -0.89 -6.48 -0.11
CA LEU A 113 -2.13 -6.50 0.67
C LEU A 113 -2.50 -7.92 1.13
N THR A 114 -2.29 -8.93 0.29
CA THR A 114 -2.72 -10.32 0.52
C THR A 114 -2.02 -11.03 1.68
N ILE A 115 -1.00 -10.41 2.28
CA ILE A 115 -0.33 -10.92 3.48
C ILE A 115 -1.15 -10.65 4.75
N GLY A 116 -2.09 -9.70 4.71
CA GLY A 116 -2.88 -9.33 5.87
C GLY A 116 -3.95 -10.37 6.22
N ARG A 117 -4.13 -10.66 7.52
CA ARG A 117 -5.13 -11.61 8.02
C ARG A 117 -6.55 -11.38 7.47
N ASN A 118 -6.97 -10.11 7.39
CA ASN A 118 -8.30 -9.72 6.90
C ASN A 118 -8.32 -9.36 5.40
N LYS A 119 -7.21 -9.58 4.68
CA LYS A 119 -6.99 -9.13 3.30
C LYS A 119 -6.92 -10.32 2.36
N LYS A 120 -8.05 -10.99 2.16
CA LYS A 120 -8.13 -12.23 1.38
C LYS A 120 -7.84 -11.98 -0.10
N ALA A 121 -7.05 -12.85 -0.71
CA ALA A 121 -6.71 -12.77 -2.13
C ALA A 121 -7.96 -12.84 -3.04
N GLU A 122 -8.98 -13.62 -2.65
CA GLU A 122 -10.26 -13.72 -3.36
C GLU A 122 -11.00 -12.38 -3.48
N ILE A 123 -10.78 -11.45 -2.54
CA ILE A 123 -11.37 -10.10 -2.55
C ILE A 123 -10.50 -9.13 -3.34
N ILE A 124 -9.16 -9.29 -3.29
CA ILE A 124 -8.20 -8.32 -3.82
C ILE A 124 -7.86 -8.57 -5.28
N ASN A 125 -7.71 -9.83 -5.70
CA ASN A 125 -7.31 -10.17 -7.07
C ASN A 125 -8.31 -9.74 -8.15
N PRO A 126 -9.63 -9.69 -7.91
CA PRO A 126 -10.59 -9.18 -8.89
C PRO A 126 -10.66 -7.65 -9.00
N LEU A 127 -9.94 -6.91 -8.15
CA LEU A 127 -9.90 -5.43 -8.16
C LEU A 127 -8.94 -4.90 -9.22
#